data_AF-A0A917VN51-F1
#
_entry.id   AF-A0A917VN51-F1
#
_cell.length_a   1.000
_cell.length_b   1.000
_cell.length_c   1.000
_cell.angle_alpha   90.00
_cell.angle_beta   90.00
_cell.angle_gamma   90.00
#
_symmetry.space_group_name_H-M   'P 1'
#
loop_
_entity.id
_entity.type
_entity.pdbx_description
1 polymer ?
#
loop_
_entity_poly.entity_id
_entity_poly.type
_entity_poly.pdbx_seq_one_letter_code
_entity_poly.pdbx_strand_id
1 'polypeptide(L)'
;MHAWSHHVVHVFSGADRSLSEAHFLMEGFMTTEGTEEHLSVYRLLPSMREFQLLHFDNSLVDLMRWQASGSQGQFPMEFTAEWGGHPRWTKSEFPTGNPSSPVLSCRLADLLRDDLERAGRLLPIRIENADADDYLLYVVELVADCLDTEKSSPADKLGRVQRSVFRPEALPADVPAFRPTGFPTAVCWNGWAVDLLNGLLGDQLEARLVWSEDPKDVPYPDPWGF
;
A
#
# COMPACT_ATOMS: atom_id res chain seq x y z
N MET A 1 -30.10 -58.24 -53.58
CA MET A 1 -29.33 -59.18 -54.42
C MET A 1 -27.89 -59.21 -53.94
N HIS A 2 -27.13 -60.24 -54.32
CA HIS A 2 -25.66 -60.46 -54.27
C HIS A 2 -24.74 -59.22 -54.05
N ALA A 3 -23.56 -59.30 -53.40
CA ALA A 3 -22.81 -60.36 -52.67
C ALA A 3 -21.69 -59.68 -51.80
N TRP A 4 -20.99 -60.28 -50.81
CA TRP A 4 -19.83 -61.22 -50.86
C TRP A 4 -18.89 -61.01 -52.08
N SER A 5 -17.54 -61.03 -52.08
CA SER A 5 -16.44 -61.16 -51.10
C SER A 5 -15.09 -60.89 -51.88
N HIS A 6 -13.83 -60.86 -51.41
CA HIS A 6 -13.11 -61.19 -50.16
C HIS A 6 -11.64 -60.63 -50.18
N HIS A 7 -10.97 -60.51 -49.01
CA HIS A 7 -9.48 -60.54 -48.81
C HIS A 7 -8.67 -59.31 -49.35
N VAL A 8 -7.40 -59.05 -49.02
CA VAL A 8 -6.24 -59.84 -48.47
C VAL A 8 -5.50 -59.09 -47.33
N VAL A 9 -4.72 -59.80 -46.51
CA VAL A 9 -3.87 -59.28 -45.39
C VAL A 9 -2.38 -59.63 -45.61
N HIS A 10 -1.48 -58.66 -45.39
CA HIS A 10 -0.06 -58.82 -44.94
C HIS A 10 0.39 -57.44 -44.40
N VAL A 11 0.83 -57.20 -43.15
CA VAL A 11 1.85 -57.80 -42.24
C VAL A 11 3.22 -57.10 -42.35
N PHE A 12 3.89 -56.98 -41.18
CA PHE A 12 5.12 -56.23 -40.82
C PHE A 12 4.94 -54.72 -40.51
N SER A 13 5.69 -54.09 -39.60
CA SER A 13 6.44 -54.52 -38.38
C SER A 13 7.08 -53.27 -37.75
N GLY A 14 7.31 -53.26 -36.43
CA GLY A 14 7.83 -52.08 -35.69
C GLY A 14 6.66 -51.24 -35.17
N ALA A 15 6.25 -51.31 -33.90
CA ALA A 15 6.98 -51.18 -32.64
C ALA A 15 7.49 -49.76 -32.37
N ASP A 16 6.71 -49.03 -31.57
CA ASP A 16 7.27 -48.21 -30.50
C ASP A 16 6.38 -48.33 -29.24
N ARG A 17 6.95 -48.07 -28.06
CA ARG A 17 6.31 -48.19 -26.73
C ARG A 17 6.44 -46.85 -25.99
N SER A 18 5.48 -45.95 -26.15
CA SER A 18 5.58 -44.58 -25.58
C SER A 18 4.28 -44.03 -24.96
N LEU A 19 3.29 -44.89 -24.66
CA LEU A 19 1.96 -44.47 -24.17
C LEU A 19 1.57 -45.05 -22.80
N SER A 20 2.53 -45.39 -21.94
CA SER A 20 2.27 -45.89 -20.57
C SER A 20 3.07 -45.23 -19.44
N GLU A 21 4.02 -44.33 -19.74
CA GLU A 21 4.77 -43.57 -18.70
C GLU A 21 4.26 -42.13 -18.53
N ALA A 22 3.47 -41.61 -19.47
CA ALA A 22 2.88 -40.27 -19.42
C ALA A 22 1.71 -40.11 -18.42
N HIS A 23 1.41 -41.14 -17.62
CA HIS A 23 0.24 -41.18 -16.71
C HIS A 23 0.60 -41.46 -15.24
N PHE A 24 1.89 -41.36 -14.88
CA PHE A 24 2.38 -41.56 -13.51
C PHE A 24 3.39 -40.48 -13.06
N LEU A 25 3.34 -39.30 -13.69
CA LEU A 25 4.18 -38.13 -13.39
C LEU A 25 3.34 -36.82 -13.31
N MET A 26 2.12 -36.92 -12.75
CA MET A 26 1.26 -35.75 -12.45
C MET A 26 0.67 -35.75 -11.03
N GLU A 27 1.20 -36.55 -10.10
CA GLU A 27 0.86 -36.52 -8.67
C GLU A 27 2.05 -36.10 -7.79
N GLY A 28 2.76 -35.04 -8.20
CA GLY A 28 3.86 -34.45 -7.45
C GLY A 28 4.12 -32.99 -7.86
N PHE A 29 4.51 -32.16 -6.91
CA PHE A 29 4.80 -30.72 -7.09
C PHE A 29 3.63 -29.84 -7.57
N MET A 30 2.53 -29.84 -6.81
CA MET A 30 1.93 -28.57 -6.35
C MET A 30 1.55 -28.66 -4.87
N THR A 31 2.54 -28.91 -4.01
CA THR A 31 2.53 -28.26 -2.70
C THR A 31 2.73 -26.77 -2.95
N THR A 32 1.64 -26.02 -3.05
CA THR A 32 1.67 -24.60 -2.72
C THR A 32 1.97 -24.51 -1.24
N GLU A 33 3.26 -24.47 -0.90
CA GLU A 33 3.71 -23.75 0.28
C GLU A 33 3.21 -22.33 0.07
N GLY A 34 2.06 -22.02 0.67
CA GLY A 34 1.69 -20.63 0.89
C GLY A 34 2.76 -20.07 1.80
N THR A 35 3.63 -19.22 1.28
CA THR A 35 4.25 -18.19 2.12
C THR A 35 3.09 -17.49 2.83
N GLU A 36 2.97 -17.73 4.14
CA GLU A 36 2.13 -16.91 5.00
C GLU A 36 2.63 -15.48 4.81
N GLU A 37 1.78 -14.62 4.24
CA GLU A 37 2.16 -13.27 3.82
C GLU A 37 2.30 -12.40 5.07
N HIS A 38 3.50 -12.46 5.66
CA HIS A 38 3.80 -11.87 6.96
C HIS A 38 3.38 -10.41 7.02
N LEU A 39 2.56 -10.09 8.00
CA LEU A 39 1.99 -8.76 8.14
C LEU A 39 3.10 -7.74 8.38
N SER A 40 3.12 -6.72 7.54
CA SER A 40 4.15 -5.68 7.55
C SER A 40 3.52 -4.30 7.43
N VAL A 41 4.07 -3.37 8.20
CA VAL A 41 3.54 -2.00 8.37
C VAL A 41 4.66 -1.01 8.08
N TYR A 42 4.35 -0.03 7.24
CA TYR A 42 5.27 0.98 6.75
C TYR A 42 4.73 2.39 6.99
N ARG A 43 5.63 3.36 6.88
CA ARG A 43 5.30 4.76 6.61
C ARG A 43 5.81 5.11 5.22
N LEU A 44 5.00 5.83 4.46
CA LEU A 44 5.36 6.35 3.16
C LEU A 44 5.78 7.82 3.26
N LEU A 45 6.88 8.16 2.58
CA LEU A 45 7.36 9.52 2.34
C LEU A 45 7.54 9.71 0.83
N PRO A 46 7.52 10.96 0.32
CA PRO A 46 8.08 11.23 -1.01
C PRO A 46 9.58 10.94 -1.00
N SER A 47 10.08 10.46 -2.13
CA SER A 47 11.51 10.25 -2.36
C SER A 47 12.29 11.57 -2.33
N MET A 48 13.45 11.58 -1.66
CA MET A 48 14.36 12.73 -1.51
C MET A 48 15.12 13.11 -2.81
N ARG A 49 14.54 12.82 -3.97
CA ARG A 49 15.03 13.15 -5.32
C ARG A 49 14.53 14.51 -5.79
N GLU A 50 14.90 14.89 -7.01
CA GLU A 50 14.51 16.14 -7.67
C GLU A 50 13.03 16.13 -8.13
N PHE A 51 12.11 16.12 -7.16
CA PHE A 51 10.66 16.19 -7.36
C PHE A 51 10.05 17.42 -6.65
N GLN A 52 8.98 17.97 -7.22
CA GLN A 52 8.15 18.97 -6.54
C GLN A 52 7.15 18.29 -5.59
N LEU A 53 6.93 18.90 -4.43
CA LEU A 53 6.00 18.47 -3.38
C LEU A 53 4.94 19.56 -3.15
N LEU A 54 3.81 19.20 -2.56
CA LEU A 54 2.76 20.15 -2.19
C LEU A 54 2.91 20.58 -0.73
N HIS A 55 3.00 21.89 -0.52
CA HIS A 55 2.98 22.53 0.79
C HIS A 55 1.58 23.11 1.03
N PHE A 56 0.91 22.67 2.10
CA PHE A 56 -0.41 23.18 2.45
C PHE A 56 -0.35 24.46 3.29
N ASP A 57 -1.44 25.21 3.28
CA ASP A 57 -1.71 26.27 4.24
C ASP A 57 -2.14 25.72 5.63
N ASN A 58 -2.76 26.56 6.46
CA ASN A 58 -3.22 26.17 7.80
C ASN A 58 -4.34 25.10 7.81
N SER A 59 -5.01 24.81 6.68
CA SER A 59 -6.01 23.73 6.59
C SER A 59 -5.48 22.38 7.07
N LEU A 60 -4.20 22.10 6.82
CA LEU A 60 -3.52 20.89 7.28
C LEU A 60 -3.32 20.86 8.80
N VAL A 61 -3.08 22.01 9.42
CA VAL A 61 -2.93 22.14 10.87
C VAL A 61 -4.29 21.91 11.55
N ASP A 62 -5.37 22.38 10.94
CA ASP A 62 -6.73 22.15 11.42
C ASP A 62 -7.15 20.68 11.24
N LEU A 63 -6.76 20.02 10.14
CA LEU A 63 -6.96 18.58 9.94
C LEU A 63 -6.20 17.76 10.99
N MET A 64 -4.92 18.05 11.22
CA MET A 64 -4.13 17.37 12.26
C MET A 64 -4.72 17.59 13.66
N ARG A 65 -5.30 18.76 13.94
CA ARG A 65 -5.99 19.04 15.22
C ARG A 65 -7.27 18.22 15.36
N TRP A 66 -8.04 18.07 14.29
CA TRP A 66 -9.24 17.22 14.25
C TRP A 66 -8.91 15.72 14.34
N GLN A 67 -7.84 15.27 13.69
CA GLN A 67 -7.32 13.89 13.83
C GLN A 67 -6.91 13.63 15.30
N ALA A 68 -6.16 14.55 15.91
CA ALA A 68 -5.68 14.45 17.28
C ALA A 68 -6.78 14.61 18.36
N SER A 69 -7.91 15.26 18.05
CA SER A 69 -9.05 15.37 18.96
C SER A 69 -9.93 14.12 19.02
N GLY A 70 -9.59 13.06 18.28
CA GLY A 70 -10.47 11.90 18.11
C GLY A 70 -11.63 12.19 17.16
N SER A 71 -11.36 12.95 16.09
CA SER A 71 -12.35 13.39 15.08
C SER A 71 -13.48 14.25 15.65
N GLN A 72 -13.22 14.93 16.77
CA GLN A 72 -14.17 15.82 17.44
C GLN A 72 -14.03 17.26 16.97
N GLY A 73 -15.17 17.91 16.70
CA GLY A 73 -15.24 19.29 16.22
C GLY A 73 -15.55 19.39 14.72
N GLN A 74 -15.35 20.58 14.15
CA GLN A 74 -15.59 20.82 12.72
C GLN A 74 -14.44 20.24 11.89
N PHE A 75 -14.79 19.49 10.83
CA PHE A 75 -13.85 19.00 9.83
C PHE A 75 -13.52 20.09 8.80
N PRO A 76 -12.24 20.31 8.43
CA PRO A 76 -11.87 21.22 7.34
C PRO A 76 -12.29 20.64 5.98
N MET A 77 -13.17 21.35 5.27
CA MET A 77 -13.73 20.92 3.97
C MET A 77 -12.94 21.43 2.75
N GLU A 78 -12.07 22.42 2.95
CA GLU A 78 -11.29 23.07 1.90
C GLU A 78 -9.80 22.99 2.25
N PHE A 79 -8.98 22.62 1.28
CA PHE A 79 -7.52 22.50 1.42
C PHE A 79 -6.83 23.27 0.30
N THR A 80 -5.93 24.19 0.66
CA THR A 80 -5.14 24.96 -0.29
C THR A 80 -3.66 24.55 -0.19
N ALA A 81 -2.98 24.43 -1.33
CA ALA A 81 -1.56 24.11 -1.39
C ALA A 81 -0.80 24.85 -2.50
N GLU A 82 0.50 24.98 -2.34
CA GLU A 82 1.45 25.48 -3.36
C GLU A 82 2.50 24.43 -3.72
N TRP A 83 3.12 24.57 -4.90
CA TRP A 83 4.21 23.69 -5.34
C TRP A 83 5.56 24.13 -4.76
N GLY A 84 6.08 23.34 -3.82
CA GLY A 84 7.44 23.44 -3.31
C GLY A 84 8.49 22.85 -4.28
N GLY A 85 9.77 23.08 -3.94
CA GLY A 85 10.91 22.61 -4.74
C GLY A 85 11.26 23.52 -5.93
N HIS A 86 12.24 23.11 -6.74
CA HIS A 86 12.67 23.90 -7.89
C HIS A 86 11.63 23.82 -9.03
N PRO A 87 11.22 24.92 -9.69
CA PRO A 87 10.28 24.95 -10.84
C PRO A 87 10.78 24.30 -12.15
N ARG A 88 11.68 23.32 -12.07
CA ARG A 88 12.19 22.48 -13.16
C ARG A 88 12.24 21.00 -12.77
N TRP A 89 12.05 20.68 -11.50
CA TRP A 89 11.87 19.33 -11.00
C TRP A 89 10.52 18.80 -11.48
N THR A 90 10.40 17.48 -11.60
CA THR A 90 9.14 16.85 -12.03
C THR A 90 8.12 16.93 -10.89
N LYS A 91 6.85 17.23 -11.17
CA LYS A 91 5.78 17.07 -10.17
C LYS A 91 5.68 15.59 -9.78
N SER A 92 5.79 15.26 -8.49
CA SER A 92 5.55 13.89 -8.03
C SER A 92 4.07 13.53 -8.20
N GLU A 93 3.77 12.25 -8.48
CA GLU A 93 2.41 11.71 -8.33
C GLU A 93 2.07 11.34 -6.87
N PHE A 94 3.06 11.33 -5.98
CA PHE A 94 2.91 11.30 -4.52
C PHE A 94 3.60 12.53 -3.89
N PRO A 95 3.07 13.75 -4.07
CA PRO A 95 3.73 15.00 -3.65
C PRO A 95 3.54 15.30 -2.15
N THR A 96 3.57 14.27 -1.30
CA THR A 96 3.21 14.30 0.12
C THR A 96 4.19 15.12 0.96
N GLY A 97 3.97 16.44 1.08
CA GLY A 97 4.79 17.32 1.94
C GLY A 97 4.71 17.00 3.44
N ASN A 98 3.69 16.26 3.89
CA ASN A 98 3.53 15.81 5.27
C ASN A 98 3.01 14.36 5.31
N PRO A 99 3.81 13.37 5.76
CA PRO A 99 3.39 11.97 5.85
C PRO A 99 2.17 11.67 6.77
N SER A 100 1.72 12.63 7.60
CA SER A 100 0.42 12.54 8.30
C SER A 100 -0.78 12.74 7.38
N SER A 101 -0.57 13.09 6.12
CA SER A 101 -1.60 13.52 5.17
C SER A 101 -1.18 13.22 3.73
N PRO A 102 -1.25 11.95 3.29
CA PRO A 102 -0.81 11.53 1.96
C PRO A 102 -1.57 12.23 0.84
N VAL A 103 -0.84 12.61 -0.22
CA VAL A 103 -1.40 13.22 -1.43
C VAL A 103 -1.11 12.33 -2.63
N LEU A 104 -2.10 12.16 -3.50
CA LEU A 104 -2.05 11.32 -4.69
C LEU A 104 -2.45 12.15 -5.92
N SER A 105 -1.84 11.88 -7.07
CA SER A 105 -2.40 12.31 -8.36
C SER A 105 -3.79 11.67 -8.54
N CYS A 106 -4.70 12.34 -9.26
CA CYS A 106 -6.00 11.73 -9.57
C CYS A 106 -5.85 10.41 -10.34
N ARG A 107 -4.81 10.25 -11.16
CA ARG A 107 -4.48 8.96 -11.82
C ARG A 107 -4.28 7.83 -10.80
N LEU A 108 -3.50 8.05 -9.74
CA LEU A 108 -3.27 7.02 -8.71
C LEU A 108 -4.49 6.84 -7.81
N ALA A 109 -5.16 7.94 -7.46
CA ALA A 109 -6.35 7.90 -6.62
C ALA A 109 -7.54 7.20 -7.29
N ASP A 110 -7.70 7.30 -8.62
CA ASP A 110 -8.70 6.55 -9.39
C ASP A 110 -8.31 5.07 -9.58
N LEU A 111 -7.01 4.77 -9.78
CA LEU A 111 -6.52 3.39 -9.91
C LEU A 111 -6.66 2.56 -8.61
N LEU A 112 -6.65 3.23 -7.46
CA LEU A 112 -6.69 2.60 -6.12
C LEU A 112 -7.96 2.98 -5.34
N ARG A 113 -8.97 3.56 -6.00
CA ARG A 113 -10.13 4.22 -5.36
C ARG A 113 -10.85 3.31 -4.36
N ASP A 114 -11.26 2.13 -4.82
CA ASP A 114 -12.06 1.19 -4.04
C ASP A 114 -11.33 0.71 -2.76
N ASP A 115 -9.99 0.64 -2.77
CA ASP A 115 -9.19 0.28 -1.60
C ASP A 115 -8.95 1.48 -0.67
N LEU A 116 -8.66 2.66 -1.21
CA LEU A 116 -8.46 3.87 -0.42
C LEU A 116 -9.75 4.27 0.32
N GLU A 117 -10.91 4.18 -0.34
CA GLU A 117 -12.21 4.52 0.25
C GLU A 117 -12.69 3.49 1.31
N ARG A 118 -12.05 2.32 1.44
CA ARG A 118 -12.28 1.39 2.57
C ARG A 118 -11.64 1.84 3.88
N ALA A 119 -10.61 2.69 3.83
CA ALA A 119 -9.86 3.17 4.99
C ALA A 119 -9.99 4.67 5.28
N GLY A 120 -10.53 5.45 4.34
CA GLY A 120 -10.68 6.89 4.49
C GLY A 120 -11.46 7.54 3.36
N ARG A 121 -11.18 8.82 3.11
CA ARG A 121 -11.80 9.61 2.04
C ARG A 121 -10.76 10.35 1.21
N LEU A 122 -11.07 10.52 -0.08
CA LEU A 122 -10.29 11.35 -1.01
C LEU A 122 -10.96 12.73 -1.14
N LEU A 123 -10.19 13.80 -1.02
CA LEU A 123 -10.68 15.19 -1.07
C LEU A 123 -9.86 16.03 -2.06
N PRO A 124 -10.50 16.91 -2.86
CA PRO A 124 -9.79 17.76 -3.81
C PRO A 124 -8.90 18.79 -3.10
N ILE A 125 -7.71 19.04 -3.67
CA ILE A 125 -6.79 20.08 -3.20
C ILE A 125 -6.84 21.24 -4.19
N ARG A 126 -7.09 22.45 -3.70
CA ARG A 126 -6.93 23.66 -4.49
C ARG A 126 -5.44 24.03 -4.55
N ILE A 127 -4.81 23.79 -5.69
CA ILE A 127 -3.40 24.13 -5.88
C ILE A 127 -3.26 25.52 -6.50
N GLU A 128 -2.44 26.40 -5.92
CA GLU A 128 -2.19 27.73 -6.47
C GLU A 128 -1.46 27.66 -7.83
N ASN A 129 -1.97 28.43 -8.80
CA ASN A 129 -1.41 28.56 -10.15
C ASN A 129 -1.31 27.24 -10.95
N ALA A 130 -2.13 26.24 -10.60
CA ALA A 130 -2.35 25.03 -11.39
C ALA A 130 -3.81 24.96 -11.89
N ASP A 131 -4.07 24.05 -12.82
CA ASP A 131 -5.44 23.65 -13.15
C ASP A 131 -6.08 22.90 -11.96
N ALA A 132 -7.41 22.92 -11.90
CA ALA A 132 -8.15 22.31 -10.79
C ALA A 132 -8.15 20.78 -10.87
N ASP A 133 -8.23 20.14 -9.71
CA ASP A 133 -8.50 18.70 -9.56
C ASP A 133 -7.46 17.74 -10.17
N ASP A 134 -6.18 18.14 -10.26
CA ASP A 134 -5.04 17.25 -10.61
C ASP A 134 -4.68 16.25 -9.47
N TYR A 135 -4.95 16.61 -8.20
CA TYR A 135 -4.49 15.89 -7.00
C TYR A 135 -5.54 15.83 -5.89
N LEU A 136 -5.56 14.69 -5.17
CA LEU A 136 -6.45 14.45 -4.03
C LEU A 136 -5.63 14.22 -2.74
N LEU A 137 -6.09 14.84 -1.65
CA LEU A 137 -5.66 14.54 -0.29
C LEU A 137 -6.37 13.27 0.18
N TYR A 138 -5.61 12.26 0.60
CA TYR A 138 -6.14 11.05 1.20
C TYR A 138 -6.20 11.20 2.72
N VAL A 139 -7.40 11.46 3.24
CA VAL A 139 -7.66 11.50 4.68
C VAL A 139 -8.00 10.09 5.15
N VAL A 140 -7.00 9.37 5.65
CA VAL A 140 -7.20 8.08 6.33
C VAL A 140 -8.05 8.30 7.57
N GLU A 141 -9.22 7.70 7.63
CA GLU A 141 -10.16 7.89 8.73
C GLU A 141 -10.10 6.76 9.75
N LEU A 142 -9.87 5.53 9.29
CA LEU A 142 -9.81 4.33 10.13
C LEU A 142 -8.75 4.47 11.24
N VAL A 143 -9.20 4.43 12.50
CA VAL A 143 -8.34 4.37 13.68
C VAL A 143 -8.42 2.96 14.28
N ALA A 144 -7.28 2.29 14.44
CA ALA A 144 -7.20 0.92 14.93
C ALA A 144 -6.44 0.82 16.25
N ASP A 145 -7.01 0.11 17.23
CA ASP A 145 -6.29 -0.30 18.44
C ASP A 145 -5.48 -1.57 18.14
N CYS A 146 -4.35 -1.36 17.49
CA CYS A 146 -3.49 -2.40 16.93
C CYS A 146 -2.09 -2.45 17.58
N LEU A 147 -1.75 -1.50 18.46
CA LEU A 147 -0.43 -1.42 19.10
C LEU A 147 -0.34 -2.29 20.34
N ASP A 148 0.65 -3.17 20.39
CA ASP A 148 1.09 -3.83 21.61
C ASP A 148 1.76 -2.80 22.53
N THR A 149 1.05 -2.39 23.58
CA THR A 149 1.50 -1.37 24.54
C THR A 149 2.57 -1.85 25.52
N GLU A 150 2.85 -3.15 25.60
CA GLU A 150 3.91 -3.70 26.45
C GLU A 150 5.24 -3.84 25.68
N LYS A 151 5.18 -4.12 24.38
CA LYS A 151 6.35 -4.25 23.49
C LYS A 151 6.73 -2.95 22.77
N SER A 152 5.78 -2.02 22.58
CA SER A 152 6.05 -0.70 21.99
C SER A 152 6.78 0.23 22.95
N SER A 153 7.47 1.25 22.42
CA SER A 153 7.95 2.38 23.23
C SER A 153 6.77 3.19 23.79
N PRO A 154 6.87 3.78 25.00
CA PRO A 154 5.88 4.76 25.45
C PRO A 154 5.83 5.95 24.48
N ALA A 155 4.63 6.50 24.27
CA ALA A 155 4.43 7.67 23.41
C ALA A 155 5.11 8.93 24.00
N ASP A 156 5.65 9.78 23.14
CA ASP A 156 6.20 11.08 23.56
C ASP A 156 5.12 12.14 23.86
N LYS A 157 5.55 13.37 24.20
CA LYS A 157 4.64 14.49 24.51
C LYS A 157 3.73 14.93 23.34
N LEU A 158 3.98 14.44 22.12
CA LEU A 158 3.19 14.70 20.92
C LEU A 158 2.38 13.45 20.50
N GLY A 159 2.33 12.42 21.35
CA GLY A 159 1.65 11.16 21.05
C GLY A 159 2.42 10.25 20.08
N ARG A 160 3.74 10.40 19.96
CA ARG A 160 4.52 9.67 18.94
C ARG A 160 5.17 8.43 19.53
N VAL A 161 4.87 7.26 18.95
CA VAL A 161 5.41 5.95 19.34
C VAL A 161 6.62 5.63 18.45
N GLN A 162 7.84 5.91 18.94
CA GLN A 162 9.08 5.76 18.16
C GLN A 162 9.32 4.31 17.70
N ARG A 163 9.20 3.34 18.61
CA ARG A 163 9.20 1.92 18.30
C ARG A 163 7.78 1.39 18.44
N SER A 164 7.08 1.23 17.33
CA SER A 164 5.77 0.58 17.29
C SER A 164 5.93 -0.93 17.17
N VAL A 165 5.15 -1.69 17.93
CA VAL A 165 4.97 -3.13 17.76
C VAL A 165 3.48 -3.39 17.64
N PHE A 166 3.06 -4.08 16.58
CA PHE A 166 1.65 -4.34 16.34
C PHE A 166 1.24 -5.74 16.83
N ARG A 167 -0.04 -5.87 17.17
CA ARG A 167 -0.75 -7.14 17.40
C ARG A 167 -1.26 -7.64 16.04
N PRO A 168 -0.75 -8.75 15.47
CA PRO A 168 -1.20 -9.27 14.17
C PRO A 168 -2.72 -9.45 14.11
N GLU A 169 -3.32 -9.97 15.19
CA GLU A 169 -4.76 -10.24 15.33
C GLU A 169 -5.66 -9.01 15.44
N ALA A 170 -5.07 -7.81 15.58
CA ALA A 170 -5.77 -6.53 15.67
C ALA A 170 -5.34 -5.53 14.57
N LEU A 171 -4.47 -5.94 13.65
CA LEU A 171 -4.06 -5.13 12.51
C LEU A 171 -5.17 -5.15 11.44
N PRO A 172 -5.63 -3.99 10.92
CA PRO A 172 -6.58 -3.95 9.80
C PRO A 172 -5.83 -4.26 8.50
N ALA A 173 -5.47 -5.52 8.28
CA ALA A 173 -4.64 -5.96 7.17
C ALA A 173 -5.33 -5.87 5.80
N ASP A 174 -6.66 -5.85 5.77
CA ASP A 174 -7.45 -5.91 4.54
C ASP A 174 -7.54 -4.57 3.79
N VAL A 175 -7.21 -3.45 4.43
CA VAL A 175 -7.28 -2.07 3.88
C VAL A 175 -5.87 -1.50 3.66
N PRO A 176 -5.67 -0.50 2.77
CA PRO A 176 -4.31 -0.09 2.39
C PRO A 176 -3.58 0.71 3.48
N ALA A 177 -4.31 1.46 4.32
CA ALA A 177 -3.75 2.32 5.34
C ALA A 177 -4.66 2.47 6.57
N PHE A 178 -4.09 2.83 7.71
CA PHE A 178 -4.81 3.09 8.96
C PHE A 178 -4.03 4.07 9.85
N ARG A 179 -4.66 4.54 10.94
CA ARG A 179 -4.02 5.33 11.99
C ARG A 179 -4.05 4.56 13.32
N PRO A 180 -2.94 4.39 14.05
CA PRO A 180 -2.98 3.71 15.34
C PRO A 180 -3.56 4.62 16.44
N THR A 181 -4.36 4.06 17.35
CA THR A 181 -4.94 4.81 18.50
C THR A 181 -3.90 5.57 19.32
N GLY A 182 -2.72 4.97 19.52
CA GLY A 182 -1.62 5.55 20.28
C GLY A 182 -0.85 6.68 19.60
N PHE A 183 -1.07 6.92 18.30
CA PHE A 183 -0.43 8.00 17.52
C PHE A 183 -1.38 8.44 16.36
N PRO A 184 -2.49 9.15 16.67
CA PRO A 184 -3.61 9.34 15.74
C PRO A 184 -3.37 10.30 14.56
N THR A 185 -2.17 10.86 14.43
CA THR A 185 -1.71 11.63 13.24
C THR A 185 -0.64 10.87 12.43
N ALA A 186 -0.24 9.66 12.84
CA ALA A 186 0.56 8.78 12.01
C ALA A 186 -0.34 8.03 11.03
N VAL A 187 0.03 8.04 9.74
CA VAL A 187 -0.54 7.12 8.76
C VAL A 187 0.41 5.94 8.58
N CYS A 188 -0.10 4.76 8.91
CA CYS A 188 0.52 3.46 8.66
C CYS A 188 -0.06 2.88 7.38
N TRP A 189 0.77 2.23 6.56
CA TRP A 189 0.39 1.52 5.34
C TRP A 189 0.72 0.04 5.48
N ASN A 190 -0.14 -0.85 5.00
CA ASN A 190 0.12 -2.29 4.97
C ASN A 190 1.02 -2.65 3.77
N GLY A 191 1.86 -3.68 3.91
CA GLY A 191 2.87 -4.07 2.91
C GLY A 191 2.34 -4.21 1.48
N TRP A 192 1.24 -4.93 1.28
CA TRP A 192 0.63 -5.10 -0.04
C TRP A 192 0.30 -3.76 -0.75
N ALA A 193 -0.16 -2.75 -0.01
CA ALA A 193 -0.48 -1.44 -0.56
C ALA A 193 0.78 -0.62 -0.87
N VAL A 194 1.85 -0.83 -0.10
CA VAL A 194 3.18 -0.28 -0.36
C VAL A 194 3.78 -0.89 -1.63
N ASP A 195 3.61 -2.20 -1.86
CA ASP A 195 4.09 -2.87 -3.06
C ASP A 195 3.31 -2.46 -4.32
N LEU A 196 1.99 -2.30 -4.23
CA LEU A 196 1.19 -1.69 -5.31
C LEU A 196 1.67 -0.26 -5.62
N LEU A 197 1.88 0.57 -4.60
CA LEU A 197 2.34 1.95 -4.78
C LEU A 197 3.78 2.00 -5.33
N ASN A 198 4.70 1.19 -4.84
CA ASN A 198 6.06 1.04 -5.38
C ASN A 198 6.03 0.61 -6.85
N GLY A 199 5.16 -0.33 -7.22
CA GLY A 199 4.97 -0.79 -8.61
C GLY A 199 4.44 0.30 -9.56
N LEU A 200 3.71 1.29 -9.03
CA LEU A 200 3.13 2.40 -9.79
C LEU A 200 3.98 3.68 -9.81
N LEU A 201 4.76 3.93 -8.75
CA LEU A 201 5.53 5.16 -8.52
C LEU A 201 7.05 5.00 -8.74
N GLY A 202 7.57 3.79 -8.55
CA GLY A 202 9.01 3.51 -8.62
C GLY A 202 9.81 4.36 -7.64
N ASP A 203 10.72 5.17 -8.18
CA ASP A 203 11.67 5.97 -7.40
C ASP A 203 11.10 7.29 -6.84
N GLN A 204 9.82 7.57 -7.04
CA GLN A 204 9.09 8.70 -6.43
C GLN A 204 8.72 8.47 -4.96
N LEU A 205 8.75 7.20 -4.49
CA LEU A 205 8.30 6.80 -3.16
C LEU A 205 9.47 6.37 -2.27
N GLU A 206 9.40 6.67 -0.98
CA GLU A 206 10.29 6.12 0.05
C GLU A 206 9.44 5.41 1.12
N ALA A 207 9.58 4.09 1.20
CA ALA A 207 8.88 3.27 2.18
C ALA A 207 9.80 2.92 3.36
N ARG A 208 9.52 3.47 4.56
CA ARG A 208 10.22 3.12 5.80
C ARG A 208 9.43 2.05 6.55
N LEU A 209 9.99 0.86 6.68
CA LEU A 209 9.40 -0.23 7.48
C LEU A 209 9.29 0.21 8.95
N VAL A 210 8.09 0.17 9.50
CA VAL A 210 7.79 0.48 10.91
C VAL A 210 7.82 -0.80 11.75
N TRP A 211 7.29 -1.90 11.21
CA TRP A 211 7.18 -3.21 11.87
C TRP A 211 6.92 -4.31 10.85
N SER A 212 7.36 -5.53 11.12
CA SER A 212 7.03 -6.75 10.38
C SER A 212 6.80 -7.89 11.36
N GLU A 213 6.01 -8.87 10.96
CA GLU A 213 5.85 -10.14 11.65
C GLU A 213 7.05 -11.08 11.43
N ASP A 214 7.76 -11.00 10.29
CA ASP A 214 8.97 -11.78 10.07
C ASP A 214 10.13 -11.23 10.93
N PRO A 215 10.67 -11.99 11.91
CA PRO A 215 11.78 -11.52 12.75
C PRO A 215 13.12 -11.35 12.01
N LYS A 216 13.19 -11.68 10.71
CA LYS A 216 14.34 -11.37 9.84
C LYS A 216 14.34 -9.93 9.33
N ASP A 217 13.16 -9.30 9.25
CA ASP A 217 13.06 -7.92 8.79
C ASP A 217 13.57 -6.95 9.87
N VAL A 218 14.20 -5.87 9.42
CA VAL A 218 14.78 -4.85 10.29
C VAL A 218 14.01 -3.54 10.10
N PRO A 219 13.13 -3.15 11.03
CA PRO A 219 12.47 -1.85 11.01
C PRO A 219 13.47 -0.70 10.89
N TYR A 220 13.06 0.35 10.17
CA TYR A 220 13.89 1.52 9.94
C TYR A 220 14.17 2.25 11.27
N PRO A 221 15.42 2.68 11.59
CA PRO A 221 15.78 3.12 12.94
C PRO A 221 15.02 4.33 13.50
N ASP A 222 14.63 5.27 12.65
CA ASP A 222 13.64 6.31 12.96
C ASP A 222 12.66 6.42 11.78
N PRO A 223 11.55 5.66 11.80
CA PRO A 223 10.62 5.66 10.69
C PRO A 223 9.80 6.96 10.65
N TRP A 224 9.78 7.76 11.73
CA TRP A 224 8.90 8.93 11.92
C TRP A 224 9.61 10.28 11.74
N GLY A 225 10.94 10.34 11.78
CA GLY A 225 11.73 11.50 11.35
C GLY A 225 11.53 11.84 9.87
N PHE A 226 11.99 13.02 9.44
CA PHE A 226 12.10 13.36 8.02
C PHE A 226 13.52 12.99 7.56
#